data_AF-A0A127KAG4-F1
#
_entry.id   AF-A0A127KAG4-F1
#
_cell.length_a   1.000
_cell.length_b   1.000
_cell.length_c   1.000
_cell.angle_alpha   90.00
_cell.angle_beta   90.00
_cell.angle_gamma   90.00
#
_symmetry.space_group_name_H-M   'P 1'
#
loop_
_entity.id
_entity.type
_entity.pdbx_description
1 polymer ?
#
loop_
_entity_poly.entity_id
_entity_poly.type
_entity_poly.pdbx_seq_one_letter_code
_entity_poly.pdbx_strand_id
1 'polypeptide(L)'
;MPDVPAVPASPADDIRDLDALAAMLQQLQARNQQYQTAINALIAARRVVNGWDPKPEPELIWSVRREVLEAMGDREALAQFDQEHAEKIAAEQAERRAAAQLVLEAPARAKALEGYIVDLAAEMARDVDEVFIHEEMKRVFQPSAERMLTAARAFVQAWQEMRTVESTLKGSLRLAHYSIQGDRNTGYDMTLIGKPNQGDLLPNLIEGLAFSDLADLNRQYHGLDDALARQISQRLKEYGISPGVLYVYHPGAASDERPIYAPDPNPPSKRPQEIPFAAATVVTIHN
;
A
#
# COMPACT_ATOMS: atom_id res chain seq x y z
N MET A 1 -18.37 -2.10 49.10
CA MET A 1 -18.36 -2.72 47.75
C MET A 1 -17.24 -2.05 46.98
N PRO A 2 -16.28 -2.80 46.42
CA PRO A 2 -15.31 -2.20 45.52
C PRO A 2 -16.02 -1.88 44.21
N ASP A 3 -15.81 -0.65 43.74
CA ASP A 3 -16.33 -0.12 42.49
C ASP A 3 -15.76 -0.97 41.34
N VAL A 4 -16.63 -1.60 40.56
CA VAL A 4 -16.23 -2.37 39.37
C VAL A 4 -16.00 -1.35 38.26
N PRO A 5 -14.76 -1.15 37.78
CA PRO A 5 -14.55 -0.27 36.63
C PRO A 5 -15.34 -0.83 35.45
N ALA A 6 -16.12 0.04 34.81
CA ALA A 6 -16.96 -0.31 33.68
C ALA A 6 -16.13 -1.04 32.62
N VAL A 7 -16.46 -2.31 32.37
CA VAL A 7 -15.91 -3.07 31.25
C VAL A 7 -16.26 -2.31 29.97
N PRO A 8 -15.28 -1.96 29.11
CA PRO A 8 -15.58 -1.33 27.83
C PRO A 8 -16.55 -2.22 27.05
N ALA A 9 -17.61 -1.62 26.50
CA ALA A 9 -18.71 -2.35 25.88
C ALA A 9 -18.28 -3.12 24.62
N SER A 10 -17.14 -2.77 24.01
CA SER A 10 -16.49 -3.48 22.91
C SER A 10 -14.96 -3.43 23.00
N PRO A 11 -14.21 -4.49 22.60
CA PRO A 11 -12.76 -4.44 22.44
C PRO A 11 -12.26 -3.33 21.49
N ALA A 12 -13.12 -2.85 20.58
CA ALA A 12 -12.81 -1.72 19.71
C ALA A 12 -12.76 -0.37 20.46
N ASP A 13 -13.39 -0.28 21.64
CA ASP A 13 -13.42 0.96 22.44
C ASP A 13 -12.09 1.21 23.18
N ASP A 14 -11.19 0.23 23.23
CA ASP A 14 -9.85 0.39 23.78
C ASP A 14 -8.91 1.09 22.80
N ILE A 15 -9.30 1.17 21.54
CA ILE A 15 -8.56 1.89 20.50
C ILE A 15 -8.85 3.38 20.68
N ARG A 16 -8.01 4.04 21.48
CA ARG A 16 -8.10 5.46 21.80
C ARG A 16 -6.76 6.15 21.55
N ASP A 17 -6.86 7.46 21.40
CA ASP A 17 -5.72 8.36 21.30
C ASP A 17 -4.80 7.96 20.15
N LEU A 18 -5.31 8.03 18.93
CA LEU A 18 -4.54 7.75 17.71
C LEU A 18 -4.07 9.01 17.00
N ASP A 19 -4.27 10.19 17.56
CA ASP A 19 -4.04 11.46 16.86
C ASP A 19 -2.59 11.63 16.39
N ALA A 20 -1.62 11.24 17.23
CA ALA A 20 -0.19 11.32 16.88
C ALA A 20 0.16 10.34 15.74
N LEU A 21 -0.31 9.10 15.83
CA LEU A 21 -0.16 8.09 14.77
C LEU A 21 -0.83 8.58 13.47
N ALA A 22 -2.07 9.04 13.56
CA ALA A 22 -2.83 9.57 12.45
C ALA A 22 -2.13 10.74 11.77
N ALA A 23 -1.62 11.72 12.52
CA ALA A 23 -0.91 12.87 11.98
C ALA A 23 0.34 12.45 11.18
N MET A 24 1.14 11.54 11.72
CA MET A 24 2.31 11.02 11.03
C MET A 24 1.94 10.22 9.77
N LEU A 25 0.91 9.36 9.84
CA LEU A 25 0.46 8.60 8.67
C LEU A 25 -0.13 9.52 7.59
N GLN A 26 -0.83 10.59 7.96
CA GLN A 26 -1.32 11.62 7.03
C GLN A 26 -0.16 12.37 6.36
N GLN A 27 0.88 12.72 7.12
CA GLN A 27 2.10 13.33 6.56
C GLN A 27 2.77 12.38 5.55
N LEU A 28 2.87 11.09 5.88
CA LEU A 28 3.42 10.08 4.95
C LEU A 28 2.55 9.93 3.69
N GLN A 29 1.22 9.94 3.83
CA GLN A 29 0.31 9.92 2.69
C GLN A 29 0.48 11.15 1.78
N ALA A 30 0.59 12.34 2.36
CA ALA A 30 0.83 13.57 1.60
C ALA A 30 2.14 13.49 0.79
N ARG A 31 3.20 12.91 1.39
CA ARG A 31 4.47 12.69 0.68
C ARG A 31 4.39 11.65 -0.40
N ASN A 32 3.67 10.55 -0.16
CA ASN A 32 3.41 9.55 -1.19
C ASN A 32 2.69 10.16 -2.41
N GLN A 33 1.75 11.08 -2.19
CA GLN A 33 1.11 11.82 -3.26
C GLN A 33 2.11 12.73 -4.00
N GLN A 34 2.94 13.48 -3.28
CA GLN A 34 3.99 14.31 -3.88
C GLN A 34 4.98 13.48 -4.70
N TYR A 35 5.38 12.32 -4.19
CA TYR A 35 6.30 11.40 -4.86
C TYR A 35 5.67 10.87 -6.15
N GLN A 36 4.41 10.43 -6.09
CA GLN A 36 3.70 9.96 -7.28
C GLN A 36 3.54 11.07 -8.33
N THR A 37 3.24 12.30 -7.91
CA THR A 37 3.19 13.46 -8.82
C THR A 37 4.54 13.73 -9.47
N ALA A 38 5.64 13.64 -8.72
CA ALA A 38 7.00 13.81 -9.24
C ALA A 38 7.38 12.71 -10.23
N ILE A 39 7.03 11.45 -9.95
CA ILE A 39 7.20 10.32 -10.89
C ILE A 39 6.41 10.57 -12.17
N ASN A 40 5.14 10.99 -12.08
CA ASN A 40 4.33 11.29 -13.26
C ASN A 40 4.94 12.43 -14.10
N ALA A 41 5.48 13.47 -13.45
CA ALA A 41 6.18 14.56 -14.13
C ALA A 41 7.49 14.09 -14.79
N LEU A 42 8.23 13.18 -14.14
CA LEU A 42 9.45 12.57 -14.69
C LEU A 42 9.13 11.73 -15.92
N ILE A 43 8.05 10.94 -15.88
CA ILE A 43 7.55 10.19 -17.05
C ILE A 43 7.27 11.15 -18.20
N ALA A 44 6.51 12.23 -17.96
CA ALA A 44 6.18 13.21 -18.99
C ALA A 44 7.44 13.88 -19.58
N ALA A 45 8.42 14.25 -18.75
CA ALA A 45 9.68 14.83 -19.21
C ALA A 45 10.49 13.82 -20.06
N ARG A 46 10.60 12.56 -19.62
CA ARG A 46 11.30 11.50 -20.36
C ARG A 46 10.63 11.18 -21.70
N ARG A 47 9.30 11.24 -21.78
CA ARG A 47 8.57 11.06 -23.05
C ARG A 47 8.92 12.14 -24.08
N VAL A 48 9.11 13.38 -23.64
CA VAL A 48 9.59 14.47 -24.50
C VAL A 48 11.05 14.24 -24.93
N VAL A 49 11.93 13.87 -23.99
CA VAL A 49 13.35 13.56 -24.29
C VAL A 49 13.47 12.42 -25.31
N ASN A 50 12.64 11.38 -25.18
CA ASN A 50 12.59 10.25 -26.09
C ASN A 50 11.86 10.55 -27.41
N GLY A 51 11.27 11.75 -27.55
CA GLY A 51 10.52 12.15 -28.74
C GLY A 51 9.18 11.44 -28.92
N TRP A 52 8.61 10.83 -27.87
CA TRP A 52 7.40 10.01 -27.96
C TRP A 52 6.10 10.81 -27.96
N ASP A 53 6.13 12.00 -27.38
CA ASP A 53 5.03 12.97 -27.43
C ASP A 53 5.49 14.21 -28.21
N PRO A 54 5.66 14.12 -29.54
CA PRO A 54 5.93 15.32 -30.32
C PRO A 54 4.71 16.25 -30.20
N LYS A 55 4.94 17.50 -29.80
CA LYS A 55 3.91 18.52 -29.93
C LYS A 55 3.58 18.69 -31.42
N PRO A 56 2.31 18.97 -31.77
CA PRO A 56 1.96 19.31 -33.14
C PRO A 56 2.86 20.44 -33.61
N GLU A 57 3.45 20.29 -34.80
CA GLU A 57 4.24 21.34 -35.41
C GLU A 57 3.35 22.58 -35.57
N PRO A 58 3.83 23.78 -35.18
CA PRO A 58 3.05 24.99 -35.34
C PRO A 58 2.71 25.16 -36.83
N GLU A 59 1.43 25.37 -37.14
CA GLU A 59 0.99 25.61 -38.52
C GLU A 59 1.55 26.97 -38.96
N LEU A 60 2.63 26.99 -39.75
CA LEU A 60 3.36 28.20 -40.17
C LEU A 60 2.60 29.04 -41.21
N ILE A 61 1.27 29.05 -41.17
CA ILE A 61 0.40 29.61 -42.21
C ILE A 61 0.64 31.12 -42.33
N TRP A 62 0.76 31.83 -41.21
CA TRP A 62 0.90 33.29 -41.22
C TRP A 62 2.35 33.70 -41.48
N SER A 63 3.32 32.98 -40.90
CA SER A 63 4.74 33.25 -41.17
C SER A 63 5.09 33.04 -42.65
N VAL A 64 4.66 31.93 -43.26
CA VAL A 64 4.95 31.64 -44.69
C VAL A 64 4.28 32.65 -45.61
N ARG A 65 3.02 33.04 -45.33
CA ARG A 65 2.33 34.05 -46.14
C ARG A 65 3.03 35.41 -46.09
N ARG A 66 3.54 35.80 -44.92
CA ARG A 66 4.34 37.01 -44.74
C ARG A 66 5.65 36.93 -45.53
N GLU A 67 6.37 35.81 -45.44
CA GLU A 67 7.63 35.56 -46.17
C GLU A 67 7.44 35.62 -47.69
N VAL A 68 6.33 35.09 -48.21
CA VAL A 68 5.99 35.16 -49.64
C VAL A 68 5.73 36.60 -50.07
N LEU A 69 4.98 37.37 -49.29
CA LEU A 69 4.72 38.79 -49.59
C LEU A 69 6.00 39.63 -49.55
N GLU A 70 6.88 39.35 -48.59
CA GLU A 70 8.21 39.96 -48.51
C GLU A 70 9.07 39.62 -49.74
N ALA A 71 9.07 38.35 -50.17
CA ALA A 71 9.81 37.88 -51.34
C ALA A 71 9.28 38.46 -52.68
N MET A 72 7.98 38.76 -52.76
CA MET A 72 7.36 39.43 -53.92
C MET A 72 7.74 40.91 -54.03
N GLY A 73 8.28 41.52 -52.96
CA GLY A 73 8.70 42.92 -52.95
C GLY A 73 7.58 43.95 -52.93
N ASP A 74 6.32 43.52 -52.75
CA ASP A 74 5.14 44.40 -52.66
C ASP A 74 5.01 44.95 -51.23
N ARG A 75 5.54 46.16 -51.03
CA ARG A 75 5.59 46.82 -49.71
C ARG A 75 4.22 47.27 -49.20
N GLU A 76 3.28 47.60 -50.09
CA GLU A 76 1.93 48.02 -49.68
C GLU A 76 1.12 46.81 -49.21
N ALA A 77 1.15 45.72 -49.98
CA ALA A 77 0.49 44.47 -49.60
C ALA A 77 1.06 43.87 -48.30
N LEU A 78 2.39 43.93 -48.10
CA LEU A 78 3.03 43.46 -46.88
C LEU A 78 2.63 44.30 -45.66
N ALA A 79 2.56 45.63 -45.78
CA ALA A 79 2.17 46.51 -44.67
C ALA A 79 0.71 46.29 -44.26
N GLN A 80 -0.19 46.11 -45.23
CA GLN A 80 -1.60 45.80 -44.96
C GLN A 80 -1.74 44.42 -44.30
N PHE A 81 -1.01 43.41 -44.79
CA PHE A 81 -0.99 42.07 -44.20
C PHE A 81 -0.50 42.07 -42.75
N ASP A 82 0.61 42.77 -42.47
CA ASP A 82 1.18 42.88 -41.12
C ASP A 82 0.20 43.56 -40.16
N GLN A 83 -0.57 44.57 -40.62
CA GLN A 83 -1.58 45.23 -39.80
C GLN A 83 -2.80 44.34 -39.52
N GLU A 84 -3.28 43.59 -40.50
CA GLU A 84 -4.48 42.73 -40.40
C GLU A 84 -4.22 41.41 -39.65
N HIS A 85 -2.96 40.95 -39.56
CA HIS A 85 -2.61 39.63 -39.03
C HIS A 85 -1.57 39.63 -37.91
N ALA A 86 -1.21 40.79 -37.36
CA ALA A 86 -0.24 40.94 -36.27
C ALA A 86 -0.48 39.97 -35.09
N GLU A 87 -1.72 39.88 -34.60
CA GLU A 87 -2.07 39.00 -33.47
C GLU A 87 -1.89 37.52 -33.81
N LYS A 88 -2.20 37.11 -35.03
CA LYS A 88 -2.09 35.72 -35.49
C LYS A 88 -0.64 35.31 -35.68
N ILE A 89 0.19 36.19 -36.25
CA ILE A 89 1.64 36.00 -36.37
C ILE A 89 2.26 35.89 -34.96
N ALA A 90 1.88 36.77 -34.04
CA ALA A 90 2.38 36.76 -32.67
C ALA A 90 2.01 35.47 -31.92
N ALA A 91 0.77 34.99 -32.08
CA ALA A 91 0.31 33.73 -31.50
C ALA A 91 1.08 32.53 -32.07
N GLU A 92 1.22 32.43 -33.39
CA GLU A 92 1.97 31.38 -34.08
C GLU A 92 3.45 31.35 -33.62
N GLN A 93 4.08 32.53 -33.49
CA GLN A 93 5.44 32.66 -32.97
C GLN A 93 5.55 32.30 -31.48
N ALA A 94 4.53 32.58 -30.67
CA ALA A 94 4.51 32.19 -29.26
C ALA A 94 4.39 30.67 -29.10
N GLU A 95 3.50 30.03 -29.86
CA GLU A 95 3.34 28.57 -29.88
C GLU A 95 4.63 27.86 -30.33
N ARG A 96 5.26 28.36 -31.39
CA ARG A 96 6.57 27.84 -31.86
C ARG A 96 7.65 27.95 -30.80
N ARG A 97 7.79 29.12 -30.15
CA ARG A 97 8.78 29.32 -29.08
C ARG A 97 8.51 28.41 -27.88
N ALA A 98 7.25 28.28 -27.47
CA ALA A 98 6.87 27.39 -26.37
C ALA A 98 7.13 25.91 -26.68
N ALA A 99 6.91 25.47 -27.93
CA ALA A 99 7.22 24.11 -28.37
C ALA A 99 8.74 23.85 -28.39
N ALA A 100 9.52 24.77 -28.95
CA ALA A 100 10.98 24.66 -29.00
C ALA A 100 11.62 24.68 -27.60
N GLN A 101 11.15 25.57 -26.72
CA GLN A 101 11.66 25.69 -25.35
C GLN A 101 11.41 24.41 -24.55
N LEU A 102 10.24 23.80 -24.70
CA LEU A 102 9.89 22.56 -23.99
C LEU A 102 10.82 21.39 -24.38
N VAL A 103 11.19 21.26 -25.66
CA VAL A 103 12.13 20.23 -26.12
C VAL A 103 13.55 20.51 -25.61
N LEU A 104 13.98 21.77 -25.66
CA LEU A 104 15.31 22.19 -25.20
C LEU A 104 15.51 21.95 -23.70
N GLU A 105 14.49 22.26 -22.89
CA GLU A 105 14.55 22.16 -21.43
C GLU A 105 14.27 20.75 -20.91
N ALA A 106 13.71 19.85 -21.72
CA ALA A 106 13.27 18.53 -21.27
C ALA A 106 14.36 17.69 -20.58
N PRO A 107 15.62 17.62 -21.08
CA PRO A 107 16.69 16.87 -20.41
C PRO A 107 17.05 17.48 -19.04
N ALA A 108 17.15 18.80 -18.96
CA ALA A 108 17.45 19.50 -17.71
C ALA A 108 16.31 19.33 -16.69
N ARG A 109 15.05 19.40 -17.14
CA ARG A 109 13.87 19.13 -16.32
C ARG A 109 13.84 17.70 -15.81
N ALA A 110 14.14 16.71 -16.65
CA ALA A 110 14.20 15.30 -16.22
C ALA A 110 15.26 15.10 -15.12
N LYS A 111 16.46 15.64 -15.30
CA LYS A 111 17.54 15.58 -14.30
C LYS A 111 17.17 16.29 -12.99
N ALA A 112 16.52 17.45 -13.08
CA ALA A 112 16.05 18.17 -11.89
C ALA A 112 14.96 17.40 -11.13
N LEU A 113 14.04 16.76 -11.86
CA LEU A 113 13.01 15.90 -11.27
C LEU A 113 13.61 14.67 -10.59
N GLU A 114 14.65 14.06 -11.17
CA GLU A 114 15.37 12.96 -10.51
C GLU A 114 15.98 13.40 -9.18
N GLY A 115 16.68 14.53 -9.14
CA GLY A 115 17.22 15.09 -7.90
C GLY A 115 16.13 15.35 -6.86
N TYR A 116 15.04 15.99 -7.28
CA TYR A 116 13.90 16.27 -6.40
C TYR A 116 13.26 14.99 -5.83
N ILE A 117 13.15 13.92 -6.63
CA ILE A 117 12.61 12.63 -6.16
C ILE A 117 13.54 11.98 -5.13
N VAL A 118 14.86 12.07 -5.33
CA VAL A 118 15.85 11.58 -4.34
C VAL A 118 15.75 12.35 -3.03
N ASP A 119 15.66 13.68 -3.10
CA ASP A 119 15.50 14.53 -1.92
C ASP A 119 14.20 14.19 -1.18
N LEU A 120 13.09 14.03 -1.90
CA LEU A 120 11.80 13.65 -1.34
C LEU A 120 11.85 12.27 -0.67
N ALA A 121 12.54 11.29 -1.28
CA ALA A 121 12.74 9.98 -0.68
C ALA A 121 13.58 10.07 0.61
N ALA A 122 14.62 10.91 0.63
CA ALA A 122 15.43 11.15 1.83
C ALA A 122 14.60 11.79 2.96
N GLU A 123 13.71 12.72 2.64
CA GLU A 123 12.77 13.31 3.60
C GLU A 123 11.75 12.29 4.10
N MET A 124 11.18 11.47 3.22
CA MET A 124 10.26 10.40 3.58
C MET A 124 10.90 9.43 4.57
N ALA A 125 12.10 8.93 4.28
CA ALA A 125 12.81 8.01 5.16
C ALA A 125 13.21 8.66 6.51
N ARG A 126 13.45 9.97 6.53
CA ARG A 126 13.84 10.69 7.76
C ARG A 126 12.69 10.87 8.73
N ASP A 127 11.50 11.19 8.23
CA ASP A 127 10.40 11.62 9.10
C ASP A 127 9.39 10.50 9.41
N VAL A 128 9.58 9.31 8.85
CA VAL A 128 8.85 8.11 9.29
C VAL A 128 9.58 7.51 10.49
N ASP A 129 8.95 7.60 11.65
CA ASP A 129 9.41 6.92 12.85
C ASP A 129 8.75 5.53 12.93
N GLU A 130 9.40 4.54 12.32
CA GLU A 130 8.94 3.14 12.34
C GLU A 130 8.90 2.56 13.76
N VAL A 131 9.78 3.03 14.65
CA VAL A 131 9.81 2.60 16.05
C VAL A 131 8.54 3.10 16.75
N PHE A 132 8.19 4.37 16.57
CA PHE A 132 6.95 4.93 17.09
C PHE A 132 5.72 4.20 16.54
N ILE A 133 5.65 3.92 15.22
CA ILE A 133 4.55 3.12 14.64
C ILE A 133 4.41 1.78 15.37
N HIS A 134 5.52 1.07 15.55
CA HIS A 134 5.51 -0.24 16.15
C HIS A 134 5.12 -0.21 17.63
N GLU A 135 5.60 0.78 18.39
CA GLU A 135 5.19 0.96 19.80
C GLU A 135 3.71 1.31 19.91
N GLU A 136 3.16 2.13 19.01
CA GLU A 136 1.73 2.41 18.97
C GLU A 136 0.91 1.16 18.62
N MET A 137 1.38 0.33 17.68
CA MET A 137 0.75 -0.96 17.39
C MET A 137 0.72 -1.87 18.63
N LYS A 138 1.82 -1.94 19.40
CA LYS A 138 1.86 -2.69 20.66
C LYS A 138 0.89 -2.14 21.67
N ARG A 139 0.88 -0.81 21.86
CA ARG A 139 -0.01 -0.11 22.81
C ARG A 139 -1.48 -0.43 22.52
N VAL A 140 -1.89 -0.34 21.26
CA VAL A 140 -3.27 -0.62 20.83
C VAL A 140 -3.62 -2.10 20.95
N PHE A 141 -2.66 -3.00 20.72
CA PHE A 141 -2.87 -4.45 20.81
C PHE A 141 -2.90 -4.98 22.27
N GLN A 142 -2.14 -4.37 23.17
CA GLN A 142 -1.89 -4.86 24.52
C GLN A 142 -3.17 -5.19 25.33
N PRO A 143 -4.23 -4.36 25.35
CA PRO A 143 -5.45 -4.68 26.09
C PRO A 143 -6.11 -5.99 25.63
N SER A 144 -6.08 -6.27 24.32
CA SER A 144 -6.60 -7.51 23.75
C SER A 144 -5.74 -8.72 24.13
N ALA A 145 -4.41 -8.55 24.17
CA ALA A 145 -3.49 -9.60 24.63
C ALA A 145 -3.70 -9.93 26.12
N GLU A 146 -3.90 -8.93 26.97
CA GLU A 146 -4.16 -9.11 28.41
C GLU A 146 -5.49 -9.82 28.68
N ARG A 147 -6.54 -9.48 27.91
CA ARG A 147 -7.81 -10.23 27.94
C ARG A 147 -7.63 -11.68 27.54
N MET A 148 -6.89 -11.94 26.46
CA MET A 148 -6.62 -13.31 26.02
C MET A 148 -5.85 -14.10 27.07
N LEU A 149 -4.83 -13.50 27.70
CA LEU A 149 -4.09 -14.15 28.79
C LEU A 149 -4.99 -14.48 29.98
N THR A 150 -5.91 -13.57 30.32
CA THR A 150 -6.88 -13.78 31.41
C THR A 150 -7.84 -14.93 31.08
N ALA A 151 -8.39 -14.94 29.87
CA ALA A 151 -9.27 -16.01 29.39
C ALA A 151 -8.53 -17.36 29.32
N ALA A 152 -7.28 -17.37 28.85
CA ALA A 152 -6.45 -18.57 28.79
C ALA A 152 -6.18 -19.15 30.18
N ARG A 153 -5.95 -18.31 31.19
CA ARG A 153 -5.79 -18.78 32.58
C ARG A 153 -7.06 -19.46 33.10
N ALA A 154 -8.23 -18.85 32.85
CA ALA A 154 -9.51 -19.44 33.23
C ALA A 154 -9.76 -20.77 32.51
N PHE A 155 -9.46 -20.84 31.20
CA PHE A 155 -9.55 -22.07 30.42
C PHE A 155 -8.63 -23.16 30.98
N VAL A 156 -7.35 -22.86 31.23
CA VAL A 156 -6.38 -23.82 31.78
C VAL A 156 -6.86 -24.35 33.13
N GLN A 157 -7.41 -23.50 33.99
CA GLN A 157 -7.96 -23.92 35.27
C GLN A 157 -9.12 -24.90 35.09
N ALA A 158 -10.14 -24.54 34.29
CA ALA A 158 -11.30 -25.41 34.03
C ALA A 158 -10.90 -26.75 33.39
N TRP A 159 -9.93 -26.71 32.46
CA TRP A 159 -9.38 -27.89 31.80
C TRP A 159 -8.66 -28.81 32.78
N GLN A 160 -7.84 -28.25 33.69
CA GLN A 160 -7.15 -29.02 34.73
C GLN A 160 -8.13 -29.66 35.71
N GLU A 161 -9.18 -28.94 36.11
CA GLU A 161 -10.24 -29.46 36.98
C GLU A 161 -10.93 -30.67 36.34
N MET A 162 -11.40 -30.53 35.11
CA MET A 162 -12.07 -31.60 34.36
C MET A 162 -11.18 -32.84 34.19
N ARG A 163 -9.92 -32.65 33.80
CA ARG A 163 -8.96 -33.77 33.63
C ARG A 163 -8.65 -34.47 34.96
N THR A 164 -8.54 -33.70 36.04
CA THR A 164 -8.33 -34.24 37.38
C THR A 164 -9.52 -35.10 37.80
N VAL A 165 -10.74 -34.62 37.57
CA VAL A 165 -11.96 -35.37 37.86
C VAL A 165 -12.01 -36.67 37.04
N GLU A 166 -11.81 -36.63 35.72
CA GLU A 166 -11.79 -37.84 34.89
C GLU A 166 -10.73 -38.84 35.39
N SER A 167 -9.51 -38.37 35.63
CA SER A 167 -8.41 -39.23 36.07
C SER A 167 -8.70 -39.87 37.43
N THR A 168 -9.27 -39.11 38.36
CA THR A 168 -9.63 -39.61 39.71
C THR A 168 -10.77 -40.61 39.63
N LEU A 169 -11.80 -40.36 38.82
CA LEU A 169 -12.91 -41.30 38.61
C LEU A 169 -12.43 -42.59 37.95
N LYS A 170 -11.61 -42.51 36.89
CA LYS A 170 -10.98 -43.68 36.24
C LYS A 170 -10.10 -44.47 37.21
N GLY A 171 -9.43 -43.80 38.14
CA GLY A 171 -8.63 -44.43 39.19
C GLY A 171 -9.47 -45.15 40.24
N SER A 172 -10.57 -44.52 40.66
CA SER A 172 -11.41 -44.97 41.77
C SER A 172 -12.43 -46.04 41.37
N LEU A 173 -12.97 -45.96 40.15
CA LEU A 173 -14.02 -46.84 39.63
C LEU A 173 -13.45 -47.92 38.69
N ARG A 174 -12.29 -48.48 39.02
CA ARG A 174 -11.65 -49.52 38.20
C ARG A 174 -12.41 -50.83 38.29
N LEU A 175 -12.96 -51.27 37.17
CA LEU A 175 -13.62 -52.57 37.04
C LEU A 175 -12.67 -53.56 36.36
N ALA A 176 -12.42 -54.68 37.02
CA ALA A 176 -11.68 -55.79 36.44
C ALA A 176 -12.67 -56.87 35.97
N HIS A 177 -12.68 -57.16 34.68
CA HIS A 177 -13.61 -58.10 34.08
C HIS A 177 -12.93 -59.46 33.90
N TYR A 178 -13.48 -60.50 34.52
CA TYR A 178 -13.02 -61.89 34.41
C TYR A 178 -14.18 -62.81 34.03
N SER A 179 -13.91 -63.88 33.29
CA SER A 179 -14.84 -64.99 33.10
C SER A 179 -15.00 -65.76 34.41
N ILE A 180 -16.06 -66.57 34.51
CA ILE A 180 -16.23 -67.47 35.68
C ILE A 180 -15.12 -68.54 35.75
N GLN A 181 -14.40 -68.76 34.65
CA GLN A 181 -13.23 -69.63 34.54
C GLN A 181 -11.92 -68.93 34.92
N GLY A 182 -11.94 -67.62 35.19
CA GLY A 182 -10.77 -66.83 35.59
C GLY A 182 -10.02 -66.15 34.45
N ASP A 183 -10.49 -66.26 33.21
CA ASP A 183 -9.89 -65.59 32.06
C ASP A 183 -10.16 -64.08 32.10
N ARG A 184 -9.16 -63.25 31.83
CA ARG A 184 -9.35 -61.79 31.77
C ARG A 184 -10.13 -61.42 30.51
N ASN A 185 -11.25 -60.73 30.69
CA ASN A 185 -12.04 -60.18 29.60
C ASN A 185 -11.65 -58.72 29.32
N THR A 186 -11.79 -58.29 28.08
CA THR A 186 -11.69 -56.88 27.72
C THR A 186 -12.87 -56.13 28.35
N GLY A 187 -12.56 -55.25 29.31
CA GLY A 187 -13.56 -54.36 29.93
C GLY A 187 -13.98 -53.22 29.01
N TYR A 188 -15.00 -52.48 29.44
CA TYR A 188 -15.47 -51.27 28.75
C TYR A 188 -14.49 -50.11 28.98
N ASP A 189 -14.20 -49.32 27.93
CA ASP A 189 -13.37 -48.11 28.06
C ASP A 189 -14.22 -46.97 28.66
N MET A 190 -13.94 -46.60 29.91
CA MET A 190 -14.64 -45.54 30.63
C MET A 190 -14.03 -44.15 30.33
N THR A 191 -13.69 -43.88 29.07
CA THR A 191 -13.12 -42.60 28.67
C THR A 191 -14.20 -41.53 28.57
N LEU A 192 -14.05 -40.47 29.37
CA LEU A 192 -14.99 -39.35 29.43
C LEU A 192 -14.52 -38.16 28.57
N ILE A 193 -13.21 -38.10 28.29
CA ILE A 193 -12.59 -37.03 27.50
C ILE A 193 -11.82 -37.67 26.35
N GLY A 194 -12.20 -37.33 25.13
CA GLY A 194 -11.52 -37.76 23.92
C GLY A 194 -10.15 -37.10 23.71
N LYS A 195 -9.50 -37.46 22.61
CA LYS A 195 -8.26 -36.80 22.17
C LYS A 195 -8.62 -35.59 21.29
N PRO A 196 -7.98 -34.43 21.48
CA PRO A 196 -8.11 -33.32 20.56
C PRO A 196 -7.47 -33.65 19.22
N ASN A 197 -8.07 -33.18 18.12
CA ASN A 197 -7.42 -33.25 16.83
C ASN A 197 -6.29 -32.22 16.76
N GLN A 198 -5.44 -32.34 15.74
CA GLN A 198 -4.36 -31.39 15.52
C GLN A 198 -4.93 -29.98 15.27
N GLY A 199 -4.59 -29.03 16.14
CA GLY A 199 -4.99 -27.64 16.03
C GLY A 199 -6.28 -27.27 16.76
N ASP A 200 -7.09 -28.24 17.20
CA ASP A 200 -8.32 -27.96 17.93
C ASP A 200 -8.07 -27.50 19.37
N LEU A 201 -8.93 -26.60 19.87
CA LEU A 201 -8.89 -26.13 21.25
C LEU A 201 -9.39 -27.21 22.23
N LEU A 202 -10.49 -27.87 21.89
CA LEU A 202 -11.12 -28.94 22.67
C LEU A 202 -11.25 -30.24 21.86
N PRO A 203 -11.28 -31.41 22.52
CA PRO A 203 -11.64 -32.66 21.85
C PRO A 203 -13.10 -32.66 21.40
N ASN A 204 -13.37 -33.47 20.37
CA ASN A 204 -14.73 -33.66 19.85
C ASN A 204 -15.62 -34.53 20.76
N LEU A 205 -15.05 -35.16 21.78
CA LEU A 205 -15.76 -35.94 22.77
C LEU A 205 -15.43 -35.40 24.16
N ILE A 206 -16.45 -34.87 24.83
CA ILE A 206 -16.49 -34.65 26.28
C ILE A 206 -17.86 -35.16 26.71
N GLU A 207 -17.89 -36.23 27.52
CA GLU A 207 -19.13 -36.86 27.95
C GLU A 207 -20.03 -35.87 28.68
N GLY A 208 -21.30 -35.83 28.28
CA GLY A 208 -22.29 -34.86 28.79
C GLY A 208 -22.36 -33.53 28.03
N LEU A 209 -21.48 -33.28 27.05
CA LEU A 209 -21.57 -32.12 26.15
C LEU A 209 -21.97 -32.52 24.73
N ALA A 210 -22.67 -31.63 24.02
CA ALA A 210 -23.04 -31.87 22.63
C ALA A 210 -21.82 -31.70 21.71
N PHE A 211 -21.67 -32.63 20.75
CA PHE A 211 -20.63 -32.54 19.72
C PHE A 211 -20.69 -31.22 18.94
N SER A 212 -21.89 -30.71 18.64
CA SER A 212 -22.09 -29.46 17.90
C SER A 212 -21.45 -28.27 18.61
N ASP A 213 -21.59 -28.20 19.93
CA ASP A 213 -21.09 -27.07 20.72
C ASP A 213 -19.56 -27.05 20.75
N LEU A 214 -18.94 -28.23 20.88
CA LEU A 214 -17.49 -28.41 20.81
C LEU A 214 -16.95 -28.10 19.41
N ALA A 215 -17.64 -28.58 18.38
CA ALA A 215 -17.27 -28.36 16.98
C ALA A 215 -17.40 -26.87 16.58
N ASP A 216 -18.45 -26.20 17.04
CA ASP A 216 -18.66 -24.78 16.77
C ASP A 216 -17.62 -23.90 17.51
N LEU A 217 -17.26 -24.24 18.75
CA LEU A 217 -16.19 -23.54 19.46
C LEU A 217 -14.83 -23.73 18.77
N ASN A 218 -14.48 -24.95 18.36
CA ASN A 218 -13.26 -25.21 17.61
C ASN A 218 -13.25 -24.45 16.27
N ARG A 219 -14.40 -24.38 15.58
CA ARG A 219 -14.51 -23.57 14.35
C ARG A 219 -14.25 -22.09 14.62
N GLN A 220 -14.81 -21.54 15.70
CA GLN A 220 -14.60 -20.15 16.11
C GLN A 220 -13.14 -19.88 16.48
N TYR A 221 -12.47 -20.82 17.15
CA TYR A 221 -11.05 -20.71 17.52
C TYR A 221 -10.11 -20.54 16.32
N HIS A 222 -10.46 -21.16 15.18
CA HIS A 222 -9.71 -21.02 13.92
C HIS A 222 -10.06 -19.76 13.12
N GLY A 223 -11.15 -19.07 13.50
CA GLY A 223 -11.69 -17.93 12.76
C GLY A 223 -11.25 -16.57 13.30
N LEU A 224 -11.43 -15.55 12.48
CA LEU A 224 -11.39 -14.15 12.92
C LEU A 224 -12.81 -13.66 13.19
N ASP A 225 -12.93 -12.72 14.12
CA ASP A 225 -14.19 -12.03 14.38
C ASP A 225 -14.39 -10.91 13.34
N ASP A 226 -15.17 -11.20 12.30
CA ASP A 226 -15.49 -10.26 11.22
C ASP A 226 -16.26 -9.02 11.70
N ALA A 227 -17.05 -9.14 12.77
CA ALA A 227 -17.80 -8.01 13.32
C ALA A 227 -16.85 -7.07 14.05
N LEU A 228 -15.94 -7.61 14.85
CA LEU A 228 -14.91 -6.84 15.53
C LEU A 228 -13.93 -6.20 14.52
N ALA A 229 -13.49 -6.93 13.49
CA ALA A 229 -12.61 -6.39 12.46
C ALA A 229 -13.20 -5.16 11.76
N ARG A 230 -14.51 -5.17 11.49
CA ARG A 230 -15.25 -4.02 10.94
C ARG A 230 -15.31 -2.84 11.91
N GLN A 231 -15.56 -3.10 13.20
CA GLN A 231 -15.58 -2.04 14.22
C GLN A 231 -14.21 -1.38 14.37
N ILE A 232 -13.13 -2.17 14.44
CA ILE A 232 -11.76 -1.66 14.49
C ILE A 232 -11.44 -0.83 13.24
N SER A 233 -11.79 -1.33 12.06
CA SER A 233 -11.57 -0.60 10.80
C SER A 233 -12.32 0.74 10.76
N GLN A 234 -13.56 0.78 11.29
CA GLN A 234 -14.33 2.01 11.40
C GLN A 234 -13.67 3.00 12.37
N ARG A 235 -13.23 2.54 13.54
CA ARG A 235 -12.50 3.36 14.52
C ARG A 235 -11.24 3.96 13.92
N LEU A 236 -10.40 3.16 13.25
CA LEU A 236 -9.19 3.67 12.58
C LEU A 236 -9.53 4.77 11.55
N LYS A 237 -10.61 4.56 10.77
CA LYS A 237 -11.07 5.53 9.79
C LYS A 237 -11.58 6.85 10.42
N GLU A 238 -12.19 6.80 11.61
CA GLU A 238 -12.61 8.00 12.36
C GLU A 238 -11.40 8.89 12.71
N TYR A 239 -10.23 8.30 12.94
CA TYR A 239 -8.95 9.02 13.12
C TYR A 239 -8.24 9.33 11.79
N GLY A 240 -8.87 9.09 10.63
CA GLY A 240 -8.26 9.31 9.32
C GLY A 240 -7.25 8.25 8.88
N ILE A 241 -7.10 7.15 9.63
CA ILE A 241 -6.23 6.03 9.26
C ILE A 241 -7.00 5.10 8.32
N SER A 242 -6.61 5.12 7.05
CA SER A 242 -7.24 4.30 6.01
C SER A 242 -6.45 3.00 5.76
N PRO A 243 -7.15 1.88 5.47
CA PRO A 243 -6.47 0.65 5.08
C PRO A 243 -5.76 0.82 3.73
N GLY A 244 -4.58 0.24 3.60
CA GLY A 244 -3.80 0.28 2.36
C GLY A 244 -2.31 0.09 2.60
N VAL A 245 -1.55 -0.03 1.51
CA VAL A 245 -0.09 -0.04 1.56
C VAL A 245 0.39 1.41 1.63
N LEU A 246 1.17 1.72 2.66
CA LEU A 246 1.92 2.96 2.75
C LEU A 246 3.34 2.69 2.22
N TYR A 247 3.81 3.54 1.32
CA TYR A 247 5.16 3.42 0.77
C TYR A 247 6.10 4.38 1.50
N VAL A 248 7.29 3.88 1.81
CA VAL A 248 8.42 4.69 2.28
C VAL A 248 9.54 4.47 1.27
N TYR A 249 9.80 5.50 0.46
CA TYR A 249 10.89 5.44 -0.52
C TYR A 249 12.19 5.87 0.16
N HIS A 250 13.28 5.18 -0.17
CA HIS A 250 14.61 5.52 0.31
C HIS A 250 15.46 6.03 -0.84
N PRO A 251 16.36 7.00 -0.60
CA PRO A 251 17.36 7.37 -1.57
C PRO A 251 18.27 6.17 -1.86
N GLY A 252 18.72 6.04 -3.11
CA GLY A 252 19.74 5.06 -3.47
C GLY A 252 21.07 5.31 -2.75
N ALA A 253 21.99 4.36 -2.85
CA ALA A 253 23.36 4.59 -2.40
C ALA A 253 23.98 5.75 -3.19
N ALA A 254 24.92 6.49 -2.58
CA ALA A 254 25.60 7.60 -3.25
C ALA A 254 26.35 7.18 -4.55
N SER A 255 26.68 5.89 -4.68
CA SER A 255 27.31 5.30 -5.87
C SER A 255 26.30 4.70 -6.87
N ASP A 256 25.00 4.77 -6.59
CA ASP A 256 23.98 4.20 -7.46
C ASP A 256 23.61 5.21 -8.56
N GLU A 257 24.18 5.02 -9.74
CA GLU A 257 23.94 5.87 -10.92
C GLU A 257 22.73 5.41 -11.74
N ARG A 258 21.99 4.39 -11.30
CA ARG A 258 20.84 3.89 -12.04
C ARG A 258 19.75 4.97 -12.11
N PRO A 259 19.09 5.12 -13.27
CA PRO A 259 17.99 6.06 -13.40
C PRO A 259 16.83 5.63 -12.49
N ILE A 260 16.12 6.62 -11.92
CA ILE A 260 14.93 6.37 -11.10
C ILE A 260 13.92 5.58 -11.93
N TYR A 261 13.41 4.49 -11.34
CA TYR A 261 12.35 3.71 -11.94
C TYR A 261 11.09 4.56 -12.06
N ALA A 262 10.66 4.78 -13.30
CA ALA A 262 9.43 5.47 -13.63
C ALA A 262 8.69 4.54 -14.61
N PRO A 263 7.62 3.86 -14.18
CA PRO A 263 6.96 2.86 -15.00
C PRO A 263 6.49 3.52 -16.29
N ASP A 264 7.01 3.02 -17.40
CA ASP A 264 6.81 3.62 -18.70
C ASP A 264 5.41 3.25 -19.23
N PRO A 265 4.48 4.19 -19.44
CA PRO A 265 3.24 3.87 -20.12
C PRO A 265 3.59 3.63 -21.57
N ASN A 266 3.74 2.34 -21.93
CA ASN A 266 4.05 1.75 -23.25
C ASN A 266 4.46 2.74 -24.37
N PRO A 267 5.59 2.49 -25.07
CA PRO A 267 5.92 3.30 -26.24
C PRO A 267 4.73 3.35 -27.20
N PRO A 268 4.45 4.52 -27.84
CA PRO A 268 3.31 4.65 -28.74
C PRO A 268 3.35 3.52 -29.78
N SER A 269 2.17 2.94 -30.10
CA SER A 269 2.05 1.80 -31.01
C SER A 269 2.62 2.06 -32.41
N LYS A 270 2.86 3.34 -32.73
CA LYS A 270 3.63 3.80 -33.89
C LYS A 270 4.74 4.70 -33.40
N ARG A 271 5.98 4.47 -33.87
CA ARG A 271 7.05 5.47 -33.70
C ARG A 271 6.55 6.79 -34.28
N PRO A 272 6.70 7.92 -33.57
CA PRO A 272 6.48 9.23 -34.18
C PRO A 272 7.39 9.36 -35.40
N GLN A 273 6.88 9.96 -36.47
CA GLN A 273 7.65 10.19 -37.69
C GLN A 273 8.90 11.00 -37.32
N GLU A 274 10.07 10.55 -37.78
CA GLU A 274 11.32 11.28 -37.57
C GLU A 274 11.13 12.72 -38.04
N ILE A 275 11.36 13.68 -37.15
CA ILE A 275 11.44 15.09 -37.52
C ILE A 275 12.74 15.22 -38.33
N PRO A 276 12.70 15.49 -39.65
CA PRO A 276 13.85 15.37 -40.54
C PRO A 276 15.00 16.37 -40.23
N PHE A 277 14.81 17.28 -39.27
CA PHE A 277 15.75 18.35 -38.96
C PHE A 277 16.46 18.23 -37.60
N ALA A 278 16.20 17.18 -36.81
CA ALA A 278 16.92 16.93 -35.55
C ALA A 278 18.15 16.02 -35.71
N ALA A 279 18.82 16.07 -36.87
CA ALA A 279 19.99 15.25 -37.13
C ALA A 279 21.18 15.73 -36.28
N ALA A 280 21.53 14.95 -35.26
CA ALA A 280 22.83 15.02 -34.62
C ALA A 280 23.92 14.84 -35.69
N THR A 281 24.84 15.80 -35.79
CA THR A 281 26.02 15.69 -36.64
C THR A 281 26.90 14.54 -36.12
N VAL A 282 26.83 13.38 -36.75
CA VAL A 282 27.81 12.31 -36.54
C VAL A 282 29.07 12.70 -37.29
N VAL A 283 30.10 13.11 -36.55
CA VAL A 283 31.44 13.32 -37.11
C VAL A 283 32.11 11.95 -37.26
N THR A 284 32.18 11.47 -38.50
CA THR A 284 32.98 10.28 -38.83
C THR A 284 34.43 10.70 -38.99
N ILE A 285 35.29 10.34 -38.03
CA ILE A 285 36.75 10.50 -38.18
C ILE A 285 37.24 9.39 -39.11
N HIS A 286 37.95 9.75 -40.18
CA HIS A 286 38.69 8.81 -41.01
C HIS A 286 40.14 8.78 -40.54
N ASN A 287 40.61 7.59 -40.16
CA ASN A 287 42.01 7.33 -39.82
C ASN A 287 42.90 7.34 -41.06
#